data_AF-A0A928S720-F1
#
_entry.id   AF-A0A928S720-F1
#
_cell.length_a   1.000
_cell.length_b   1.000
_cell.length_c   1.000
_cell.angle_alpha   90.00
_cell.angle_beta   90.00
_cell.angle_gamma   90.00
#
_symmetry.space_group_name_H-M   'P 1'
#
loop_
_entity.id
_entity.type
_entity.pdbx_description
1 polymer ?
#
loop_
_entity_poly.entity_id
_entity_poly.type
_entity_poly.pdbx_seq_one_letter_code
_entity_poly.pdbx_strand_id
1 'polypeptide(L)'
;MTQLRTLTLEAPGSFSLAATVLSHGWHECAPMSWSQGGACFQVMTRAGDEVRRISVSERERSRDRVLLRADVEGRNLSREEVPGVRDDLRVVLGLDQDLAEFHELCRSHPALHVVPRIGAGRLLRARAMSENVLKAVCATNVNWTQAVKMINRIAQLGPVFPHFRSLNAWPRCREILRAGRDYLVGVARIGYRADSILRLCTEQLSGECDLEALDDLARTIPTEPLRKRILALRGVGPATSGFLLSMLGHHDHLSIDSATLAHVSRTHLSGHRASRAAVEDIYAGYGRWKNLVYWFENWITWDTARQLIENAPTSATRTKPASRTRPAPRGKAARRVSRSSPGPRR
;
A
#
# COMPACT_ATOMS: atom_id res chain seq x y z
N MET A 1 -13.23 -7.04 26.06
CA MET A 1 -12.31 -5.88 26.16
C MET A 1 -11.36 -5.94 24.98
N THR A 2 -11.14 -4.84 24.27
CA THR A 2 -10.09 -4.79 23.23
C THR A 2 -8.73 -4.68 23.88
N GLN A 3 -7.80 -5.51 23.42
CA GLN A 3 -6.41 -5.47 23.82
C GLN A 3 -5.58 -4.87 22.71
N LEU A 4 -4.49 -4.21 23.11
CA LEU A 4 -3.48 -3.67 22.21
C LEU A 4 -2.22 -4.53 22.34
N ARG A 5 -1.73 -5.05 21.22
CA ARG A 5 -0.44 -5.73 21.15
C ARG A 5 0.44 -5.08 20.10
N THR A 6 1.66 -4.71 20.49
CA THR A 6 2.64 -4.14 19.57
C THR A 6 3.57 -5.21 19.03
N LEU A 7 3.73 -5.23 17.71
CA LEU A 7 4.66 -6.08 16.97
C LEU A 7 5.71 -5.21 16.29
N THR A 8 6.89 -5.78 16.08
CA THR A 8 7.94 -5.19 15.25
C THR A 8 8.14 -6.04 14.00
N LEU A 9 8.34 -5.37 12.87
CA LEU A 9 8.74 -5.94 11.58
C LEU A 9 9.98 -5.22 11.07
N GLU A 10 10.82 -5.94 10.34
CA GLU A 10 11.96 -5.35 9.62
C GLU A 10 11.63 -5.25 8.13
N ALA A 11 11.96 -4.10 7.55
CA ALA A 11 11.91 -3.84 6.13
C ALA A 11 13.31 -3.44 5.61
N PRO A 12 13.60 -3.62 4.31
CA PRO A 12 14.86 -3.16 3.73
C PRO A 12 15.10 -1.65 3.95
N GLY A 13 16.36 -1.22 4.03
CA GLY A 13 16.70 0.20 4.22
C GLY A 13 16.18 1.14 3.14
N SER A 14 15.90 0.61 1.95
CA SER A 14 15.26 1.29 0.82
C SER A 14 13.73 1.34 0.91
N PHE A 15 13.11 0.80 1.96
CA PHE A 15 11.65 0.84 2.14
C PHE A 15 11.19 2.23 2.58
N SER A 16 10.00 2.62 2.13
CA SER A 16 9.24 3.75 2.66
C SER A 16 7.77 3.34 2.72
N LEU A 17 7.19 3.39 3.92
CA LEU A 17 5.80 3.06 4.19
C LEU A 17 4.89 4.02 3.45
N ALA A 18 5.14 5.32 3.56
CA ALA A 18 4.36 6.35 2.89
C ALA A 18 4.45 6.18 1.36
N ALA A 19 5.65 5.97 0.80
CA ALA A 19 5.79 5.77 -0.63
C ALA A 19 5.13 4.48 -1.11
N THR A 20 5.12 3.40 -0.31
CA THR A 20 4.47 2.13 -0.66
C THR A 20 2.94 2.24 -0.64
N VAL A 21 2.40 2.94 0.35
CA VAL A 21 0.95 3.05 0.56
C VAL A 21 0.33 4.10 -0.37
N LEU A 22 1.04 5.20 -0.63
CA LEU A 22 0.57 6.35 -1.41
C LEU A 22 0.97 6.31 -2.88
N SER A 23 1.76 5.30 -3.30
CA SER A 23 2.05 5.00 -4.72
C SER A 23 0.87 4.36 -5.45
N HIS A 24 -0.20 4.03 -4.73
CA HIS A 24 -1.36 3.36 -5.27
C HIS A 24 -2.65 3.79 -4.54
N GLY A 25 -3.80 3.73 -5.21
CA GLY A 25 -5.10 4.08 -4.61
C GLY A 25 -5.65 3.08 -3.59
N TRP A 26 -5.00 1.94 -3.33
CA TRP A 26 -5.57 0.88 -2.46
C TRP A 26 -5.80 1.36 -1.01
N HIS A 27 -5.07 2.39 -0.57
CA HIS A 27 -5.30 3.04 0.72
C HIS A 27 -6.61 3.85 0.78
N GLU A 28 -7.31 4.07 -0.34
CA GLU A 28 -8.66 4.67 -0.37
C GLU A 28 -9.75 3.59 -0.31
N CYS A 29 -9.36 2.32 -0.45
CA CYS A 29 -10.25 1.17 -0.54
C CYS A 29 -10.28 0.39 0.78
N ALA A 30 -11.40 0.46 1.49
CA ALA A 30 -11.64 -0.33 2.69
C ALA A 30 -11.31 -1.82 2.45
N PRO A 31 -10.71 -2.52 3.42
CA PRO A 31 -10.50 -2.10 4.81
C PRO A 31 -9.18 -1.34 5.06
N MET A 32 -8.50 -0.89 4.00
CA MET A 32 -7.23 -0.18 4.08
C MET A 32 -7.45 1.33 4.14
N SER A 33 -6.60 2.02 4.90
CA SER A 33 -6.55 3.49 4.96
C SER A 33 -5.15 4.02 5.26
N TRP A 34 -4.93 5.28 4.88
CA TRP A 34 -3.76 6.05 5.29
C TRP A 34 -4.17 7.21 6.19
N SER A 35 -3.53 7.34 7.35
CA SER A 35 -3.70 8.47 8.27
C SER A 35 -2.55 9.46 8.09
N GLN A 36 -2.84 10.63 7.50
CA GLN A 36 -1.85 11.68 7.26
C GLN A 36 -1.25 12.22 8.57
N GLY A 37 -2.09 12.56 9.55
CA GLY A 37 -1.63 13.12 10.83
C GLY A 37 -0.78 12.14 11.67
N GLY A 38 -0.96 10.83 11.47
CA GLY A 38 -0.18 9.80 12.13
C GLY A 38 0.97 9.22 11.30
N ALA A 39 1.10 9.60 10.02
CA ALA A 39 1.95 8.94 9.03
C ALA A 39 1.86 7.40 9.12
N CYS A 40 0.62 6.90 9.13
CA CYS A 40 0.31 5.54 9.55
C CYS A 40 -0.61 4.84 8.56
N PHE A 41 -0.25 3.63 8.17
CA PHE A 41 -1.10 2.72 7.39
C PHE A 41 -2.00 1.94 8.33
N GLN A 42 -3.30 1.87 8.03
CA GLN A 42 -4.25 1.09 8.80
C GLN A 42 -4.95 0.06 7.91
N VAL A 43 -5.20 -1.11 8.48
CA VAL A 43 -5.97 -2.17 7.82
C VAL A 43 -6.80 -2.94 8.83
N MET A 44 -8.04 -3.28 8.47
CA MET A 44 -8.83 -4.26 9.21
C MET A 44 -8.59 -5.65 8.64
N THR A 45 -8.19 -6.58 9.50
CA THR A 45 -8.02 -7.99 9.15
C THR A 45 -9.01 -8.85 9.95
N ARG A 46 -9.20 -10.10 9.55
CA ARG A 46 -10.06 -11.05 10.27
C ARG A 46 -9.41 -12.42 10.43
N ALA A 47 -9.59 -13.01 11.60
CA ALA A 47 -9.33 -14.43 11.87
C ALA A 47 -10.66 -15.07 12.31
N GLY A 48 -11.24 -15.92 11.47
CA GLY A 48 -12.64 -16.31 11.64
C GLY A 48 -13.57 -15.10 11.51
N ASP A 49 -14.40 -14.84 12.52
CA ASP A 49 -15.27 -13.66 12.61
C ASP A 49 -14.69 -12.53 13.47
N GLU A 50 -13.49 -12.74 14.03
CA GLU A 50 -12.83 -11.74 14.85
C GLU A 50 -12.10 -10.73 13.99
N VAL A 51 -12.49 -9.47 14.12
CA VAL A 51 -11.87 -8.35 13.41
C VAL A 51 -10.78 -7.73 14.26
N ARG A 52 -9.63 -7.49 13.64
CA ARG A 52 -8.49 -6.79 14.21
C ARG A 52 -8.22 -5.52 13.42
N ARG A 53 -7.90 -4.43 14.10
CA ARG A 53 -7.33 -3.23 13.49
C ARG A 53 -5.82 -3.28 13.64
N ILE A 54 -5.09 -3.14 12.55
CA ILE A 54 -3.64 -3.03 12.56
C ILE A 54 -3.25 -1.63 12.10
N SER A 55 -2.46 -0.93 12.91
CA SER A 55 -1.88 0.37 12.59
C SER A 55 -0.36 0.22 12.46
N VAL A 56 0.20 0.52 11.29
CA VAL A 56 1.62 0.36 10.96
C VAL A 56 2.28 1.73 10.78
N SER A 57 3.42 1.94 11.41
CA SER A 57 4.22 3.16 11.29
C SER A 57 5.72 2.87 11.31
N GLU A 58 6.50 3.71 10.63
CA GLU A 58 7.97 3.66 10.74
C GLU A 58 8.42 4.18 12.12
N ARG A 59 9.51 3.60 12.64
CA ARG A 59 10.11 4.02 13.91
C ARG A 59 11.57 4.40 13.77
N GLU A 60 12.38 3.46 13.32
CA GLU A 60 13.83 3.65 13.21
C GLU A 60 14.29 3.32 11.79
N ARG A 61 15.19 4.15 11.26
CA ARG A 61 15.80 3.96 9.95
C ARG A 61 17.30 3.91 10.09
N SER A 62 17.90 2.90 9.46
CA SER A 62 19.33 2.78 9.21
C SER A 62 19.57 2.66 7.70
N ARG A 63 20.84 2.53 7.30
CA ARG A 63 21.18 2.31 5.89
C ARG A 63 20.59 1.00 5.34
N ASP A 64 20.60 -0.05 6.16
CA ASP A 64 20.31 -1.41 5.70
C ASP A 64 18.89 -1.88 6.04
N ARG A 65 18.27 -1.28 7.07
CA ARG A 65 16.92 -1.66 7.54
C ARG A 65 16.08 -0.48 8.03
N VAL A 66 14.77 -0.63 7.91
CA VAL A 66 13.73 0.18 8.54
C VAL A 66 12.93 -0.69 9.52
N LEU A 67 12.77 -0.24 10.76
CA LEU A 67 11.92 -0.90 11.75
C LEU A 67 10.50 -0.34 11.67
N LEU A 68 9.53 -1.23 11.45
CA LEU A 68 8.11 -0.94 11.46
C LEU A 68 7.50 -1.38 12.79
N ARG A 69 6.69 -0.52 13.38
CA ARG A 69 5.82 -0.85 14.51
C ARG A 69 4.41 -1.12 13.98
N ALA A 70 3.87 -2.29 14.31
CA ALA A 70 2.48 -2.65 14.05
C ALA A 70 1.72 -2.79 15.37
N ASP A 71 0.80 -1.87 15.62
CA ASP A 71 -0.11 -1.90 16.76
C ASP A 71 -1.39 -2.65 16.38
N VAL A 72 -1.61 -3.81 17.00
CA VAL A 72 -2.74 -4.71 16.73
C VAL A 72 -3.78 -4.56 17.83
N GLU A 73 -4.97 -4.11 17.46
CA GLU A 73 -6.12 -3.93 18.33
C GLU A 73 -7.21 -4.96 18.01
N GLY A 74 -7.74 -5.64 19.02
CA GLY A 74 -8.83 -6.61 18.87
C GLY A 74 -8.89 -7.59 20.04
N ARG A 75 -9.31 -8.84 19.80
CA ARG A 75 -9.06 -9.92 20.75
C ARG A 75 -7.55 -10.08 20.95
N ASN A 76 -7.16 -10.46 22.16
CA ASN A 76 -5.78 -10.84 22.48
C ASN A 76 -5.19 -11.72 21.38
N LEU A 77 -4.12 -11.24 20.76
CA LEU A 77 -3.35 -11.98 19.78
C LEU A 77 -2.47 -12.98 20.55
N SER A 78 -2.62 -14.28 20.29
CA SER A 78 -1.80 -15.32 20.94
C SER A 78 -0.34 -15.26 20.46
N ARG A 79 0.59 -15.95 21.13
CA ARG A 79 1.97 -16.05 20.62
C ARG A 79 2.06 -16.80 19.29
N GLU A 80 1.17 -17.76 19.06
CA GLU A 80 1.10 -18.59 17.85
C GLU A 80 0.54 -17.84 16.64
N GLU A 81 -0.31 -16.82 16.87
CA GLU A 81 -0.89 -16.02 15.78
C GLU A 81 0.05 -14.90 15.29
N VAL A 82 1.09 -14.54 16.06
CA VAL A 82 2.00 -13.43 15.74
C VAL A 82 2.76 -13.63 14.42
N PRO A 83 3.34 -14.81 14.13
CA PRO A 83 4.00 -15.06 12.85
C PRO A 83 3.06 -14.82 11.66
N GLY A 84 1.82 -15.34 11.73
CA GLY A 84 0.83 -15.14 10.66
C GLY A 84 0.50 -13.66 10.41
N VAL A 85 0.33 -12.86 11.47
CA VAL A 85 0.11 -11.41 11.33
C VAL A 85 1.32 -10.70 10.71
N ARG A 86 2.55 -11.12 11.07
CA ARG A 86 3.76 -10.55 10.47
C ARG A 86 3.85 -10.90 8.99
N ASP A 87 3.62 -12.15 8.63
CA ASP A 87 3.65 -12.63 7.25
C ASP A 87 2.58 -11.91 6.41
N ASP A 88 1.39 -11.71 6.96
CA ASP A 88 0.33 -10.96 6.28
C ASP A 88 0.77 -9.53 5.96
N LEU A 89 1.41 -8.84 6.92
CA LEU A 89 1.92 -7.49 6.72
C LEU A 89 3.10 -7.45 5.74
N ARG A 90 3.95 -8.48 5.71
CA ARG A 90 5.03 -8.59 4.72
C ARG A 90 4.48 -8.66 3.30
N VAL A 91 3.43 -9.46 3.09
CA VAL A 91 2.72 -9.56 1.80
C VAL A 91 2.03 -8.24 1.44
N VAL A 92 1.24 -7.68 2.35
CA VAL A 92 0.48 -6.43 2.14
C VAL A 92 1.40 -5.27 1.72
N LEU A 93 2.57 -5.16 2.36
CA LEU A 93 3.54 -4.10 2.11
C LEU A 93 4.62 -4.46 1.08
N GLY A 94 4.58 -5.67 0.51
CA GLY A 94 5.58 -6.14 -0.46
C GLY A 94 7.02 -6.18 0.08
N LEU A 95 7.21 -6.45 1.37
CA LEU A 95 8.52 -6.35 2.04
C LEU A 95 9.56 -7.34 1.47
N ASP A 96 9.10 -8.45 0.91
CA ASP A 96 9.93 -9.52 0.32
C ASP A 96 10.33 -9.27 -1.13
N GLN A 97 9.83 -8.20 -1.77
CA GLN A 97 10.23 -7.86 -3.13
C GLN A 97 11.65 -7.32 -3.16
N ASP A 98 12.53 -7.99 -3.91
CA ASP A 98 13.86 -7.48 -4.25
C ASP A 98 13.75 -6.48 -5.41
N LEU A 99 14.01 -5.21 -5.09
CA LEU A 99 13.97 -4.09 -6.01
C LEU A 99 15.37 -3.57 -6.36
N ALA A 100 16.45 -4.30 -6.04
CA ALA A 100 17.81 -3.81 -6.27
C ALA A 100 18.07 -3.46 -7.74
N GLU A 101 17.69 -4.35 -8.67
CA GLU A 101 17.83 -4.13 -10.12
C GLU A 101 16.95 -2.97 -10.60
N PHE A 102 15.69 -2.89 -10.12
CA PHE A 102 14.80 -1.78 -10.43
C PHE A 102 15.36 -0.43 -9.95
N HIS A 103 15.89 -0.39 -8.73
CA HIS A 103 16.47 0.81 -8.16
C HIS A 103 17.74 1.24 -8.90
N GLU A 104 18.56 0.31 -9.38
CA GLU A 104 19.70 0.62 -10.25
C GLU A 104 19.26 1.25 -11.57
N LEU A 105 18.29 0.62 -12.25
CA LEU A 105 17.68 1.17 -13.46
C LEU A 105 17.16 2.60 -13.23
N CYS A 106 16.44 2.83 -12.11
CA CYS A 106 15.92 4.14 -11.77
C CYS A 106 17.03 5.18 -11.57
N ARG A 107 18.17 4.84 -10.97
CA ARG A 107 19.27 5.81 -10.72
C ARG A 107 19.78 6.45 -12.01
N SER A 108 19.84 5.69 -13.10
CA SER A 108 20.23 6.19 -14.43
C SER A 108 19.11 6.85 -15.21
N HIS A 109 17.85 6.73 -14.77
CA HIS A 109 16.70 7.20 -15.52
C HIS A 109 16.43 8.69 -15.27
N PRO A 110 16.27 9.53 -16.33
CA PRO A 110 16.10 10.98 -16.19
C PRO A 110 14.96 11.39 -15.25
N ALA A 111 13.78 10.78 -15.38
CA ALA A 111 12.63 11.05 -14.50
C ALA A 111 12.63 10.25 -13.18
N LEU A 112 13.12 9.00 -13.16
CA LEU A 112 12.92 8.08 -12.03
C LEU A 112 14.07 8.04 -11.02
N HIS A 113 15.14 8.80 -11.20
CA HIS A 113 16.26 8.86 -10.25
C HIS A 113 15.84 9.22 -8.81
N VAL A 114 14.67 9.83 -8.63
CA VAL A 114 14.07 10.14 -7.32
C VAL A 114 13.46 8.93 -6.61
N VAL A 115 13.06 7.89 -7.33
CA VAL A 115 12.32 6.72 -6.80
C VAL A 115 13.11 6.00 -5.70
N PRO A 116 14.40 5.63 -5.90
CA PRO A 116 15.18 4.99 -4.84
C PRO A 116 15.43 5.92 -3.64
N ARG A 117 15.56 7.24 -3.89
CA ARG A 117 15.85 8.24 -2.85
C ARG A 117 14.71 8.36 -1.82
N ILE A 118 13.46 8.23 -2.27
CA ILE A 118 12.27 8.30 -1.40
C ILE A 118 11.79 6.91 -0.94
N GLY A 119 12.53 5.86 -1.27
CA GLY A 119 12.21 4.48 -0.92
C GLY A 119 10.96 3.92 -1.60
N ALA A 120 10.63 4.45 -2.79
CA ALA A 120 9.51 4.00 -3.60
C ALA A 120 9.87 2.74 -4.43
N GLY A 121 8.86 2.11 -5.03
CA GLY A 121 9.03 0.94 -5.90
C GLY A 121 8.08 -0.22 -5.60
N ARG A 122 7.44 -0.23 -4.42
CA ARG A 122 6.47 -1.25 -4.01
C ARG A 122 5.04 -0.77 -4.21
N LEU A 123 4.14 -1.72 -4.41
CA LEU A 123 2.70 -1.52 -4.58
C LEU A 123 1.96 -2.16 -3.40
N LEU A 124 1.17 -1.36 -2.68
CA LEU A 124 0.27 -1.86 -1.63
C LEU A 124 -0.78 -2.81 -2.23
N ARG A 125 -1.06 -3.90 -1.53
CA ARG A 125 -2.15 -4.83 -1.88
C ARG A 125 -2.81 -5.43 -0.65
N ALA A 126 -3.98 -6.02 -0.82
CA ALA A 126 -4.59 -6.84 0.22
C ALA A 126 -3.84 -8.17 0.40
N ARG A 127 -4.00 -8.77 1.59
CA ARG A 127 -3.45 -10.11 1.87
C ARG A 127 -4.14 -11.20 1.04
N ALA A 128 -5.47 -11.17 1.00
CA ALA A 128 -6.26 -12.13 0.24
C ALA A 128 -6.32 -11.73 -1.24
N MET A 129 -6.04 -12.67 -2.14
CA MET A 129 -6.16 -12.44 -3.57
C MET A 129 -7.61 -12.32 -4.01
N SER A 130 -8.55 -12.99 -3.33
CA SER A 130 -9.98 -12.74 -3.55
C SER A 130 -10.36 -11.27 -3.35
N GLU A 131 -9.82 -10.60 -2.33
CA GLU A 131 -10.02 -9.17 -2.13
C GLU A 131 -9.44 -8.33 -3.29
N ASN A 132 -8.18 -8.59 -3.68
CA ASN A 132 -7.55 -7.84 -4.77
C ASN A 132 -8.29 -8.03 -6.10
N VAL A 133 -8.69 -9.25 -6.45
CA VAL A 133 -9.42 -9.57 -7.68
C VAL A 133 -10.78 -8.91 -7.69
N LEU A 134 -11.56 -9.01 -6.61
CA LEU A 134 -12.89 -8.41 -6.54
C LEU A 134 -12.83 -6.89 -6.60
N LYS A 135 -11.86 -6.25 -5.93
CA LYS A 135 -11.60 -4.81 -6.06
C LYS A 135 -11.21 -4.42 -7.49
N ALA A 136 -10.35 -5.20 -8.13
CA ALA A 136 -9.92 -4.96 -9.50
C ALA A 136 -11.10 -5.06 -10.49
N VAL A 137 -11.99 -6.03 -10.32
CA VAL A 137 -13.23 -6.15 -11.11
C VAL A 137 -14.11 -4.91 -10.91
N CYS A 138 -14.28 -4.40 -9.69
CA CYS A 138 -15.02 -3.16 -9.43
C CYS A 138 -14.45 -1.95 -10.19
N ALA A 139 -13.13 -1.89 -10.38
CA ALA A 139 -12.43 -0.78 -11.02
C ALA A 139 -12.40 -0.85 -12.56
N THR A 140 -12.95 -1.90 -13.18
CA THR A 140 -13.02 -2.01 -14.65
C THR A 140 -13.89 -0.91 -15.26
N ASN A 141 -13.48 -0.27 -16.36
CA ASN A 141 -14.30 0.67 -17.14
C ASN A 141 -15.04 1.74 -16.31
N VAL A 142 -14.37 2.33 -15.33
CA VAL A 142 -14.94 3.36 -14.46
C VAL A 142 -13.81 4.29 -13.98
N ASN A 143 -14.14 5.53 -13.62
CA ASN A 143 -13.16 6.37 -12.94
C ASN A 143 -12.90 5.90 -11.51
N TRP A 144 -11.72 6.26 -10.99
CA TRP A 144 -11.24 5.82 -9.69
C TRP A 144 -12.18 6.18 -8.52
N THR A 145 -12.69 7.42 -8.48
CA THR A 145 -13.61 7.88 -7.43
C THR A 145 -14.87 7.01 -7.34
N GLN A 146 -15.42 6.57 -8.47
CA GLN A 146 -16.57 5.68 -8.47
C GLN A 146 -16.18 4.24 -8.09
N ALA A 147 -15.02 3.75 -8.52
CA ALA A 147 -14.48 2.46 -8.09
C ALA A 147 -14.37 2.39 -6.55
N VAL A 148 -13.75 3.40 -5.93
CA VAL A 148 -13.60 3.51 -4.47
C VAL A 148 -14.96 3.47 -3.77
N LYS A 149 -15.97 4.22 -4.28
CA LYS A 149 -17.32 4.21 -3.71
C LYS A 149 -17.97 2.83 -3.76
N MET A 150 -17.83 2.12 -4.88
CA MET A 150 -18.39 0.76 -5.02
C MET A 150 -17.69 -0.23 -4.10
N ILE A 151 -16.36 -0.20 -4.06
CA ILE A 151 -15.52 -1.06 -3.21
C ILE A 151 -15.86 -0.84 -1.73
N ASN A 152 -15.93 0.42 -1.29
CA ASN A 152 -16.18 0.75 0.11
C ASN A 152 -17.60 0.37 0.55
N ARG A 153 -18.57 0.32 -0.36
CA ARG A 153 -19.91 -0.19 -0.08
C ARG A 153 -19.93 -1.71 0.01
N ILE A 154 -19.21 -2.44 -0.86
CA ILE A 154 -19.03 -3.89 -0.70
C ILE A 154 -18.38 -4.19 0.65
N ALA A 155 -17.36 -3.44 1.06
CA ALA A 155 -16.67 -3.64 2.32
C ALA A 155 -17.62 -3.59 3.55
N GLN A 156 -18.76 -2.88 3.47
CA GLN A 156 -19.76 -2.83 4.54
C GLN A 156 -20.44 -4.18 4.82
N LEU A 157 -20.35 -5.14 3.90
CA LEU A 157 -20.86 -6.50 4.09
C LEU A 157 -19.98 -7.35 5.03
N GLY A 158 -18.75 -6.92 5.27
CA GLY A 158 -17.82 -7.66 6.12
C GLY A 158 -18.09 -7.44 7.61
N PRO A 159 -17.49 -8.27 8.48
CA PRO A 159 -17.69 -8.17 9.92
C PRO A 159 -17.14 -6.84 10.45
N VAL A 160 -17.86 -6.29 11.43
CA VAL A 160 -17.59 -4.99 12.03
C VAL A 160 -16.55 -5.10 13.14
N PHE A 161 -15.65 -4.12 13.24
CA PHE A 161 -14.76 -3.97 14.37
C PHE A 161 -15.55 -3.58 15.64
N PRO A 162 -15.45 -4.33 16.76
CA PRO A 162 -16.39 -4.22 17.88
C PRO A 162 -16.61 -2.81 18.46
N HIS A 163 -15.60 -1.94 18.44
CA HIS A 163 -15.69 -0.59 19.03
C HIS A 163 -15.93 0.54 18.03
N PHE A 164 -15.78 0.27 16.73
CA PHE A 164 -15.96 1.27 15.68
C PHE A 164 -16.83 0.68 14.59
N ARG A 165 -18.15 0.94 14.68
CA ARG A 165 -19.13 0.33 13.78
C ARG A 165 -18.99 0.71 12.31
N SER A 166 -18.24 1.77 12.02
CA SER A 166 -17.91 2.23 10.67
C SER A 166 -16.70 1.51 10.05
N LEU A 167 -16.03 0.64 10.81
CA LEU A 167 -14.84 -0.08 10.37
C LEU A 167 -15.17 -1.56 10.23
N ASN A 168 -14.98 -2.10 9.03
CA ASN A 168 -15.24 -3.49 8.70
C ASN A 168 -13.96 -4.15 8.17
N ALA A 169 -13.77 -5.44 8.46
CA ALA A 169 -12.89 -6.25 7.62
C ALA A 169 -13.53 -6.47 6.24
N TRP A 170 -12.74 -6.86 5.25
CA TRP A 170 -13.29 -7.21 3.94
C TRP A 170 -14.24 -8.43 4.03
N PRO A 171 -15.39 -8.42 3.32
CA PRO A 171 -16.28 -9.58 3.26
C PRO A 171 -15.66 -10.75 2.48
N ARG A 172 -15.93 -11.96 2.93
CA ARG A 172 -15.70 -13.20 2.20
C ARG A 172 -16.76 -13.40 1.13
N CYS A 173 -16.46 -14.27 0.16
CA CYS A 173 -17.38 -14.65 -0.91
C CYS A 173 -18.78 -15.05 -0.39
N ARG A 174 -18.87 -15.76 0.74
CA ARG A 174 -20.15 -16.17 1.34
C ARG A 174 -21.02 -14.98 1.77
N GLU A 175 -20.41 -13.94 2.34
CA GLU A 175 -21.13 -12.74 2.77
C GLU A 175 -21.61 -11.93 1.56
N ILE A 176 -20.78 -11.85 0.51
CA ILE A 176 -21.14 -11.21 -0.77
C ILE A 176 -22.32 -11.95 -1.45
N LEU A 177 -22.26 -13.29 -1.54
CA LEU A 177 -23.34 -14.09 -2.12
C LEU A 177 -24.64 -13.96 -1.32
N ARG A 178 -24.57 -13.94 0.01
CA ARG A 178 -25.75 -13.77 0.87
C ARG A 178 -26.43 -12.41 0.65
N ALA A 179 -25.65 -11.35 0.45
CA ALA A 179 -26.19 -10.04 0.12
C ALA A 179 -26.85 -10.01 -1.27
N GLY A 180 -26.34 -10.81 -2.20
CA GLY A 180 -26.95 -11.06 -3.49
C GLY A 180 -26.91 -9.87 -4.45
N ARG A 181 -27.52 -10.07 -5.61
CA ARG A 181 -27.49 -9.12 -6.72
C ARG A 181 -28.15 -7.79 -6.38
N ASP A 182 -29.26 -7.82 -5.64
CA ASP A 182 -30.04 -6.63 -5.30
C ASP A 182 -29.22 -5.65 -4.46
N TYR A 183 -28.44 -6.15 -3.50
CA TYR A 183 -27.51 -5.31 -2.75
C TYR A 183 -26.41 -4.75 -3.66
N LEU A 184 -25.78 -5.60 -4.48
CA LEU A 184 -24.66 -5.17 -5.32
C LEU A 184 -25.06 -4.09 -6.33
N VAL A 185 -26.23 -4.22 -6.95
CA VAL A 185 -26.74 -3.25 -7.94
C VAL A 185 -27.39 -2.04 -7.24
N GLY A 186 -28.29 -2.29 -6.28
CA GLY A 186 -29.09 -1.25 -5.64
C GLY A 186 -28.30 -0.41 -4.65
N VAL A 187 -27.55 -1.06 -3.75
CA VAL A 187 -26.81 -0.39 -2.65
C VAL A 187 -25.37 -0.11 -3.06
N ALA A 188 -24.60 -1.13 -3.46
CA ALA A 188 -23.19 -0.94 -3.79
C ALA A 188 -22.97 -0.18 -5.11
N ARG A 189 -24.00 -0.12 -5.97
CA ARG A 189 -24.01 0.55 -7.29
C ARG A 189 -22.94 -0.02 -8.25
N ILE A 190 -22.68 -1.32 -8.14
CA ILE A 190 -21.67 -2.05 -8.93
C ILE A 190 -22.05 -2.19 -10.42
N GLY A 191 -23.35 -2.11 -10.73
CA GLY A 191 -23.88 -2.22 -12.09
C GLY A 191 -23.67 -3.62 -12.68
N TYR A 192 -23.31 -3.69 -13.97
CA TYR A 192 -23.14 -4.95 -14.71
C TYR A 192 -22.08 -5.89 -14.12
N ARG A 193 -21.16 -5.36 -13.30
CA ARG A 193 -20.08 -6.15 -12.67
C ARG A 193 -20.62 -7.08 -11.58
N ALA A 194 -21.86 -6.89 -11.11
CA ALA A 194 -22.44 -7.69 -10.04
C ALA A 194 -22.47 -9.18 -10.41
N ASP A 195 -22.82 -9.50 -11.66
CA ASP A 195 -22.89 -10.87 -12.14
C ASP A 195 -21.48 -11.52 -12.18
N SER A 196 -20.44 -10.74 -12.49
CA SER A 196 -19.06 -11.22 -12.45
C SER A 196 -18.58 -11.50 -11.02
N ILE A 197 -18.89 -10.59 -10.08
CA ILE A 197 -18.55 -10.74 -8.67
C ILE A 197 -19.26 -11.95 -8.05
N LEU A 198 -20.56 -12.13 -8.29
CA LEU A 198 -21.33 -13.26 -7.78
C LEU A 198 -20.83 -14.58 -8.37
N ARG A 199 -20.48 -14.60 -9.67
CA ARG A 199 -19.91 -15.78 -10.31
C ARG A 199 -18.55 -16.15 -9.70
N LEU A 200 -17.63 -15.19 -9.58
CA LEU A 200 -16.32 -15.41 -8.94
C LEU A 200 -16.47 -15.92 -7.50
N CYS A 201 -17.39 -15.34 -6.73
CA CYS A 201 -17.64 -15.80 -5.35
C CYS A 201 -18.21 -17.21 -5.29
N THR A 202 -19.04 -17.60 -6.27
CA THR A 202 -19.59 -18.96 -6.39
C THR A 202 -18.49 -19.94 -6.74
N GLU A 203 -17.69 -19.64 -7.76
CA GLU A 203 -16.58 -20.49 -8.24
C GLU A 203 -15.52 -20.70 -7.15
N GLN A 204 -15.19 -19.66 -6.39
CA GLN A 204 -14.27 -19.75 -5.24
C GLN A 204 -14.81 -20.69 -4.15
N LEU A 205 -16.13 -20.66 -3.90
CA LEU A 205 -16.75 -21.48 -2.86
C LEU A 205 -17.02 -22.92 -3.30
N SER A 206 -17.24 -23.17 -4.58
CA SER A 206 -17.36 -24.52 -5.15
C SER A 206 -16.00 -25.19 -5.39
N GLY A 207 -14.91 -24.41 -5.40
CA GLY A 207 -13.57 -24.89 -5.74
C GLY A 207 -13.32 -24.96 -7.25
N GLU A 208 -14.21 -24.42 -8.08
CA GLU A 208 -13.99 -24.26 -9.53
C GLU A 208 -12.82 -23.31 -9.84
N CYS A 209 -12.57 -22.34 -8.95
CA CYS A 209 -11.36 -21.55 -8.97
C CYS A 209 -10.78 -21.40 -7.56
N ASP A 210 -9.47 -21.19 -7.48
CA ASP A 210 -8.79 -20.81 -6.25
C ASP A 210 -8.02 -19.50 -6.49
N LEU A 211 -8.64 -18.41 -6.05
CA LEU A 211 -8.06 -17.07 -6.14
C LEU A 211 -6.84 -16.94 -5.23
N GLU A 212 -6.82 -17.63 -4.08
CA GLU A 212 -5.72 -17.54 -3.12
C GLU A 212 -4.48 -18.27 -3.62
N ALA A 213 -4.64 -19.33 -4.41
CA ALA A 213 -3.54 -20.03 -5.08
C ALA A 213 -2.74 -19.12 -6.04
N LEU A 214 -3.27 -17.96 -6.47
CA LEU A 214 -2.55 -17.04 -7.36
C LEU A 214 -1.24 -16.53 -6.74
N ASP A 215 -1.17 -16.36 -5.41
CA ASP A 215 0.08 -15.95 -4.74
C ASP A 215 1.17 -17.01 -4.89
N ASP A 216 0.82 -18.28 -4.68
CA ASP A 216 1.77 -19.41 -4.76
C ASP A 216 2.21 -19.66 -6.21
N LEU A 217 1.27 -19.52 -7.15
CA LEU A 217 1.56 -19.62 -8.58
C LEU A 217 2.50 -18.52 -9.04
N ALA A 218 2.28 -17.27 -8.63
CA ALA A 218 3.15 -16.16 -9.00
C ALA A 218 4.61 -16.37 -8.57
N ARG A 219 4.86 -17.12 -7.50
CA ARG A 219 6.24 -17.45 -7.08
C ARG A 219 6.89 -18.56 -7.88
N THR A 220 6.12 -19.33 -8.65
CA THR A 220 6.57 -20.60 -9.23
C THR A 220 6.47 -20.66 -10.75
N ILE A 221 5.62 -19.85 -11.38
CA ILE A 221 5.40 -19.89 -12.82
C ILE A 221 5.71 -18.54 -13.50
N PRO A 222 6.13 -18.55 -14.78
CA PRO A 222 6.33 -17.32 -15.53
C PRO A 222 5.05 -16.51 -15.77
N THR A 223 5.23 -15.27 -16.23
CA THR A 223 4.16 -14.29 -16.39
C THR A 223 3.04 -14.72 -17.34
N GLU A 224 3.34 -15.25 -18.53
CA GLU A 224 2.29 -15.55 -19.51
C GLU A 224 1.36 -16.71 -19.07
N PRO A 225 1.86 -17.84 -18.53
CA PRO A 225 1.01 -18.86 -17.92
C PRO A 225 0.14 -18.33 -16.77
N LEU A 226 0.69 -17.49 -15.88
CA LEU A 226 -0.05 -16.85 -14.80
C LEU A 226 -1.13 -15.91 -15.34
N ARG A 227 -0.77 -15.09 -16.33
CA ARG A 227 -1.67 -14.17 -17.02
C ARG A 227 -2.86 -14.89 -17.64
N LYS A 228 -2.63 -16.03 -18.29
CA LYS A 228 -3.69 -16.86 -18.87
C LYS A 228 -4.70 -17.31 -17.80
N ARG A 229 -4.22 -17.69 -16.60
CA ARG A 229 -5.09 -18.04 -15.46
C ARG A 229 -5.87 -16.83 -14.96
N ILE A 230 -5.21 -15.68 -14.79
CA ILE A 230 -5.85 -14.44 -14.36
C ILE A 230 -6.92 -13.96 -15.36
N LEU A 231 -6.65 -14.06 -16.67
CA LEU A 231 -7.60 -13.70 -17.72
C LEU A 231 -8.81 -14.63 -17.83
N ALA A 232 -8.71 -15.85 -17.31
CA ALA A 232 -9.84 -16.78 -17.25
C ALA A 232 -10.87 -16.37 -16.18
N LEU A 233 -10.49 -15.52 -15.23
CA LEU A 233 -11.38 -15.04 -14.17
C LEU A 233 -12.46 -14.12 -14.72
N ARG A 234 -13.71 -14.37 -14.32
CA ARG A 234 -14.85 -13.59 -14.80
C ARG A 234 -14.74 -12.11 -14.43
N GLY A 235 -14.84 -11.24 -15.43
CA GLY A 235 -14.77 -9.79 -15.24
C GLY A 235 -13.33 -9.23 -15.25
N VAL A 236 -12.32 -10.07 -15.46
CA VAL A 236 -10.93 -9.64 -15.60
C VAL A 236 -10.56 -9.52 -17.09
N GLY A 237 -10.30 -8.29 -17.54
CA GLY A 237 -9.85 -8.01 -18.91
C GLY A 237 -8.33 -7.84 -19.02
N PRO A 238 -7.80 -7.58 -20.24
CA PRO A 238 -6.36 -7.41 -20.47
C PRO A 238 -5.67 -6.40 -19.56
N ALA A 239 -6.24 -5.20 -19.37
CA ALA A 239 -5.69 -4.20 -18.48
C ALA A 239 -5.65 -4.68 -17.01
N THR A 240 -6.80 -5.17 -16.52
CA THR A 240 -6.93 -5.70 -15.16
C THR A 240 -5.98 -6.87 -14.89
N SER A 241 -5.71 -7.70 -15.89
CA SER A 241 -4.72 -8.79 -15.75
C SER A 241 -3.31 -8.26 -15.53
N GLY A 242 -2.87 -7.24 -16.29
CA GLY A 242 -1.57 -6.59 -16.07
C GLY A 242 -1.47 -5.93 -14.71
N PHE A 243 -2.56 -5.31 -14.24
CA PHE A 243 -2.64 -4.74 -12.91
C PHE A 243 -2.44 -5.79 -11.80
N LEU A 244 -3.16 -6.91 -11.87
CA LEU A 244 -3.04 -8.01 -10.91
C LEU A 244 -1.66 -8.69 -10.96
N LEU A 245 -1.08 -8.85 -12.15
CA LEU A 245 0.30 -9.34 -12.32
C LEU A 245 1.30 -8.45 -11.59
N SER A 246 1.17 -7.13 -11.72
CA SER A 246 2.06 -6.19 -11.04
C SER A 246 1.94 -6.28 -9.51
N MET A 247 0.73 -6.50 -8.97
CA MET A 247 0.54 -6.77 -7.53
C MET A 247 1.16 -8.09 -7.07
N LEU A 248 1.36 -9.04 -7.99
CA LEU A 248 1.97 -10.34 -7.74
C LEU A 248 3.49 -10.34 -8.01
N GLY A 249 4.09 -9.20 -8.35
CA GLY A 249 5.53 -9.07 -8.62
C GLY A 249 5.94 -9.33 -10.07
N HIS A 250 4.99 -9.59 -10.97
CA HIS A 250 5.23 -9.76 -12.40
C HIS A 250 5.13 -8.40 -13.11
N HIS A 251 6.27 -7.72 -13.22
CA HIS A 251 6.35 -6.37 -13.78
C HIS A 251 6.78 -6.33 -15.26
N ASP A 252 6.98 -7.50 -15.87
CA ASP A 252 7.33 -7.73 -17.26
C ASP A 252 6.09 -7.80 -18.18
N HIS A 253 4.91 -7.42 -17.68
CA HIS A 253 3.69 -7.24 -18.46
C HIS A 253 3.02 -5.90 -18.14
N LEU A 254 2.72 -5.11 -19.16
CA LEU A 254 2.12 -3.78 -19.00
C LEU A 254 0.61 -3.87 -18.75
N SER A 255 0.15 -3.15 -17.74
CA SER A 255 -1.27 -2.84 -17.54
C SER A 255 -1.67 -1.66 -18.41
N ILE A 256 -2.19 -1.91 -19.62
CA ILE A 256 -2.54 -0.84 -20.56
C ILE A 256 -4.05 -0.58 -20.55
N ASP A 257 -4.44 0.54 -19.96
CA ASP A 257 -5.80 1.09 -19.96
C ASP A 257 -5.84 2.52 -20.55
N SER A 258 -6.99 3.19 -20.43
CA SER A 258 -7.14 4.57 -20.91
C SER A 258 -6.25 5.56 -20.17
N ALA A 259 -5.97 5.35 -18.88
CA ALA A 259 -5.09 6.21 -18.10
C ALA A 259 -3.63 6.07 -18.56
N THR A 260 -3.21 4.83 -18.88
CA THR A 260 -1.90 4.50 -19.44
C THR A 260 -1.70 5.19 -20.79
N LEU A 261 -2.69 5.05 -21.70
CA LEU A 261 -2.65 5.72 -23.00
C LEU A 261 -2.60 7.24 -22.86
N ALA A 262 -3.37 7.80 -21.91
CA ALA A 262 -3.39 9.24 -21.67
C ALA A 262 -2.07 9.76 -21.09
N HIS A 263 -1.43 8.99 -20.19
CA HIS A 263 -0.08 9.29 -19.68
C HIS A 263 0.92 9.34 -20.83
N VAL A 264 1.04 8.25 -21.60
CA VAL A 264 1.99 8.15 -22.71
C VAL A 264 1.75 9.21 -23.78
N SER A 265 0.48 9.52 -24.09
CA SER A 265 0.14 10.60 -25.01
C SER A 265 0.76 11.93 -24.56
N ARG A 266 0.66 12.26 -23.26
CA ARG A 266 1.16 13.52 -22.71
C ARG A 266 2.68 13.54 -22.57
N THR A 267 3.29 12.46 -22.09
CA THR A 267 4.70 12.45 -21.68
C THR A 267 5.66 12.08 -22.81
N HIS A 268 5.26 11.18 -23.71
CA HIS A 268 6.15 10.65 -24.74
C HIS A 268 5.78 11.09 -26.15
N LEU A 269 4.52 11.50 -26.38
CA LEU A 269 4.00 11.81 -27.73
C LEU A 269 3.52 13.25 -27.89
N SER A 270 3.91 14.18 -27.00
CA SER A 270 3.57 15.62 -27.08
C SER A 270 2.07 15.90 -27.25
N GLY A 271 1.22 15.08 -26.65
CA GLY A 271 -0.25 15.18 -26.70
C GLY A 271 -0.92 14.35 -27.80
N HIS A 272 -0.17 13.74 -28.72
CA HIS A 272 -0.74 12.85 -29.75
C HIS A 272 -1.27 11.57 -29.13
N ARG A 273 -2.38 11.06 -29.69
CA ARG A 273 -3.07 9.87 -29.18
C ARG A 273 -2.14 8.64 -29.25
N ALA A 274 -1.82 8.09 -28.08
CA ALA A 274 -1.08 6.85 -27.97
C ALA A 274 -1.91 5.64 -28.44
N SER A 275 -1.23 4.67 -29.05
CA SER A 275 -1.76 3.32 -29.33
C SER A 275 -1.17 2.31 -28.35
N ARG A 276 -1.80 1.14 -28.20
CA ARG A 276 -1.24 0.07 -27.37
C ARG A 276 0.17 -0.33 -27.83
N ALA A 277 0.40 -0.42 -29.14
CA ALA A 277 1.70 -0.75 -29.71
C ALA A 277 2.77 0.29 -29.35
N ALA A 278 2.42 1.59 -29.39
CA ALA A 278 3.34 2.64 -28.99
C ALA A 278 3.72 2.55 -27.50
N VAL A 279 2.76 2.23 -26.63
CA VAL A 279 3.05 2.00 -25.20
C VAL A 279 4.00 0.81 -25.03
N GLU A 280 3.77 -0.29 -25.74
CA GLU A 280 4.64 -1.47 -25.63
C GLU A 280 6.06 -1.18 -26.14
N ASP A 281 6.20 -0.42 -27.25
CA ASP A 281 7.49 -0.03 -27.83
C ASP A 281 8.29 0.90 -26.89
N ILE A 282 7.64 1.94 -26.35
CA ILE A 282 8.28 2.92 -25.44
C ILE A 282 8.88 2.23 -24.20
N TYR A 283 8.18 1.25 -23.63
CA TYR A 283 8.64 0.58 -22.43
C TYR A 283 9.36 -0.76 -22.68
N ALA A 284 9.53 -1.18 -23.94
CA ALA A 284 10.16 -2.47 -24.29
C ALA A 284 11.58 -2.61 -23.72
N GLY A 285 12.35 -1.52 -23.74
CA GLY A 285 13.74 -1.50 -23.27
C GLY A 285 13.94 -1.72 -21.76
N TYR A 286 12.88 -1.63 -20.96
CA TYR A 286 12.97 -1.80 -19.49
C TYR A 286 12.83 -3.26 -19.02
N GLY A 287 12.73 -4.21 -19.95
CA GLY A 287 12.73 -5.65 -19.66
C GLY A 287 11.69 -6.04 -18.62
N ARG A 288 12.13 -6.74 -17.56
CA ARG A 288 11.24 -7.22 -16.50
C ARG A 288 10.61 -6.13 -15.63
N TRP A 289 11.05 -4.89 -15.75
CA TRP A 289 10.62 -3.77 -14.92
C TRP A 289 9.68 -2.79 -15.63
N LYS A 290 9.32 -3.05 -16.89
CA LYS A 290 8.56 -2.10 -17.72
C LYS A 290 7.27 -1.60 -17.10
N ASN A 291 6.53 -2.45 -16.38
CA ASN A 291 5.31 -2.00 -15.71
C ASN A 291 5.58 -1.12 -14.48
N LEU A 292 6.65 -1.39 -13.71
CA LEU A 292 7.03 -0.48 -12.61
C LEU A 292 7.59 0.84 -13.13
N VAL A 293 8.38 0.82 -14.21
CA VAL A 293 8.89 2.03 -14.85
C VAL A 293 7.73 2.91 -15.29
N TYR A 294 6.77 2.36 -16.05
CA TYR A 294 5.54 3.06 -16.38
C TYR A 294 4.82 3.59 -15.14
N TRP A 295 4.56 2.71 -14.17
CA TRP A 295 3.78 3.07 -12.98
C TRP A 295 4.39 4.23 -12.21
N PHE A 296 5.70 4.16 -11.95
CA PHE A 296 6.40 5.19 -11.20
C PHE A 296 6.63 6.46 -12.02
N GLU A 297 6.74 6.40 -13.35
CA GLU A 297 6.77 7.60 -14.20
C GLU A 297 5.44 8.36 -14.15
N ASN A 298 4.32 7.63 -14.11
CA ASN A 298 3.01 8.23 -13.90
C ASN A 298 2.87 8.76 -12.46
N TRP A 299 3.23 7.95 -11.45
CA TRP A 299 3.03 8.31 -10.04
C TRP A 299 3.87 9.51 -9.59
N ILE A 300 5.11 9.70 -10.06
CA ILE A 300 5.93 10.86 -9.64
C ILE A 300 5.29 12.21 -10.00
N THR A 301 4.29 12.22 -10.88
CA THR A 301 3.53 13.43 -11.23
C THR A 301 2.42 13.76 -10.23
N TRP A 302 2.04 12.83 -9.34
CA TRP A 302 0.99 12.97 -8.34
C TRP A 302 1.46 13.82 -7.15
N ASP A 303 0.51 14.52 -6.50
CA ASP A 303 0.82 15.38 -5.35
C ASP A 303 1.45 14.61 -4.19
N THR A 304 1.03 13.36 -3.94
CA THR A 304 1.62 12.52 -2.90
C THR A 304 3.10 12.23 -3.16
N ALA A 305 3.49 12.00 -4.42
CA ALA A 305 4.88 11.80 -4.78
C ALA A 305 5.68 13.09 -4.64
N ARG A 306 5.15 14.22 -5.13
CA ARG A 306 5.82 15.54 -5.03
C ARG A 306 6.13 15.91 -3.59
N GLN A 307 5.15 15.76 -2.69
CA GLN A 307 5.34 16.01 -1.26
C GLN A 307 6.43 15.10 -0.66
N LEU A 308 6.49 13.82 -1.04
CA LEU A 308 7.54 12.91 -0.57
C LEU A 308 8.93 13.30 -1.12
N ILE A 309 9.00 13.72 -2.37
CA ILE A 309 10.24 14.15 -3.05
C ILE A 309 10.79 15.44 -2.44
N GLU A 310 9.91 16.40 -2.12
CA GLU A 310 10.25 17.69 -1.49
C GLU A 310 10.72 17.51 -0.05
N ASN A 311 10.07 16.63 0.72
CA ASN A 311 10.42 16.35 2.12
C ASN A 311 11.63 15.41 2.27
N ALA A 312 12.06 14.74 1.19
CA ALA A 312 13.19 13.84 1.23
C ALA A 312 14.50 14.61 1.48
N PRO A 313 15.35 14.17 2.43
CA PRO A 313 16.62 14.83 2.69
C PRO A 313 17.45 14.90 1.40
N THR A 314 17.85 16.11 1.02
CA THR A 314 18.82 16.31 -0.06
C THR A 314 20.20 15.92 0.44
N SER A 315 21.05 15.40 -0.44
CA SER A 315 22.45 15.05 -0.12
C SER A 315 23.26 16.24 0.45
N ALA A 316 22.72 17.46 0.36
CA ALA A 316 23.31 18.70 0.87
C ALA A 316 23.11 18.94 2.37
N THR A 317 22.23 18.21 3.07
CA THR A 317 22.03 18.38 4.54
C THR A 317 22.64 17.23 5.33
N ARG A 318 23.97 17.04 5.21
CA ARG A 318 24.74 16.36 6.26
C ARG A 318 24.78 17.26 7.49
N THR A 319 23.98 16.89 8.49
CA THR A 319 24.22 17.03 9.93
C THR A 319 25.17 18.17 10.35
N LYS A 320 24.59 19.29 10.82
CA LYS A 320 25.31 20.13 11.80
C LYS A 320 25.69 19.22 12.98
N PRO A 321 26.97 19.14 13.39
CA PRO A 321 27.33 18.40 14.58
C PRO A 321 26.62 19.03 15.78
N ALA A 322 26.07 18.18 16.65
CA ALA A 322 25.55 18.59 17.94
C ALA A 322 26.55 19.53 18.62
N SER A 323 26.09 20.73 18.98
CA SER A 323 26.88 21.66 19.76
C SER A 323 27.34 20.95 21.03
N ARG A 324 28.66 20.81 21.18
CA ARG A 324 29.28 20.34 22.42
C ARG A 324 28.80 21.26 23.54
N THR A 325 27.98 20.73 24.43
CA THR A 325 27.67 21.34 25.72
C THR A 325 29.00 21.61 26.43
N ARG A 326 29.31 22.91 26.63
CA ARG A 326 30.45 23.32 27.46
C ARG A 326 30.23 22.78 28.88
N PRO A 327 31.26 22.23 29.55
CA PRO A 327 31.13 21.84 30.95
C PRO A 327 30.91 23.08 31.82
N ALA A 328 30.02 22.95 32.80
CA ALA A 328 29.77 23.99 33.81
C ALA A 328 31.07 24.32 34.58
N PRO A 329 31.35 25.60 34.89
CA PRO A 329 32.51 25.96 35.67
C PRO A 329 32.31 25.51 37.13
N ARG A 330 33.31 24.77 37.64
CA ARG A 330 33.41 24.37 39.05
C ARG A 330 33.48 25.61 39.94
N GLY A 331 32.68 25.59 41.01
CA GLY A 331 32.54 26.69 41.96
C GLY A 331 33.83 27.04 42.70
N LYS A 332 33.94 28.33 43.05
CA LYS A 332 34.79 28.79 44.15
C LYS A 332 33.88 29.24 45.29
N ALA A 333 34.17 28.69 46.47
CA ALA A 333 33.46 28.97 47.70
C ALA A 333 33.88 30.32 48.32
N ALA A 334 32.90 30.89 49.03
CA ALA A 334 32.99 31.75 50.23
C ALA A 334 33.65 33.14 50.12
N ARG A 335 32.83 34.17 50.36
CA ARG A 335 32.98 34.98 51.58
C ARG A 335 31.68 35.68 51.97
N ARG A 336 31.34 35.51 53.24
CA ARG A 336 30.17 35.99 53.97
C ARG A 336 30.55 37.32 54.63
N VAL A 337 29.81 38.41 54.42
CA VAL A 337 29.74 39.53 55.38
C VAL A 337 28.31 40.10 55.40
N SER A 338 27.79 40.15 56.62
CA SER A 338 26.49 40.61 57.11
C SER A 338 26.22 42.11 56.98
N ARG A 339 24.94 42.50 56.87
CA ARG A 339 24.18 43.43 57.75
C ARG A 339 22.95 43.95 56.99
N SER A 340 21.74 43.57 57.41
CA SER A 340 20.83 44.30 58.32
C SER A 340 19.65 44.92 57.55
N SER A 341 18.47 44.31 57.71
CA SER A 341 17.18 44.96 57.45
C SER A 341 16.96 46.13 58.45
N PRO A 342 16.08 47.08 58.12
CA PRO A 342 14.74 46.95 58.69
C PRO A 342 13.60 47.40 57.75
N GLY A 343 12.54 46.60 57.75
CA GLY A 343 11.16 47.06 58.05
C GLY A 343 10.38 47.94 57.07
N PRO A 344 9.06 47.73 56.93
CA PRO A 344 8.25 48.22 55.81
C PRO A 344 7.57 49.56 56.12
N ARG A 345 7.20 50.32 55.08
CA ARG A 345 6.11 51.31 55.17
C ARG A 345 5.32 51.40 53.85
N ARG A 346 4.05 50.99 54.00
CA ARG A 346 2.81 51.34 53.27
C ARG A 346 2.60 50.81 51.87
#